data_AF-A0AAU7JYL9-F1
#
_entry.id   AF-A0AAU7JYL9-F1
#
_cell.length_a   1.000
_cell.length_b   1.000
_cell.length_c   1.000
_cell.angle_alpha   90.00
_cell.angle_beta   90.00
_cell.angle_gamma   90.00
#
_symmetry.space_group_name_H-M   'P 1'
#
loop_
_entity.id
_entity.type
_entity.pdbx_description
1 polymer ?
#
loop_
_entity_poly.entity_id
_entity_poly.type
_entity_poly.pdbx_seq_one_letter_code
_entity_poly.pdbx_strand_id
1 'polypeptide(L)'
;MALSVGVALGVAGCSSGPGGETTCADFAAMSPDTGLMTKLSDKQTQVIDKMLSDHNRSASVSNEMLAQLQITQYCNIYGGKAGSNTDKAIENIGGLQ
;
A
#
# COMPACT_ATOMS: atom_id res chain seq x y z
N MET A 1 -19.87 -43.83 15.65
CA MET A 1 -20.46 -42.49 15.50
C MET A 1 -19.85 -41.60 16.57
N ALA A 2 -19.05 -40.63 16.19
CA ALA A 2 -18.58 -39.57 17.07
C ALA A 2 -18.44 -38.30 16.21
N LEU A 3 -19.42 -37.40 16.31
CA LEU A 3 -19.33 -36.06 15.75
C LEU A 3 -18.50 -35.22 16.73
N SER A 4 -17.26 -34.92 16.35
CA SER A 4 -16.48 -33.87 17.00
C SER A 4 -16.62 -32.60 16.17
N VAL A 5 -17.57 -31.75 16.55
CA VAL A 5 -17.70 -30.38 16.05
C VAL A 5 -16.54 -29.56 16.61
N GLY A 6 -15.43 -29.56 15.89
CA GLY A 6 -14.32 -28.64 16.13
C GLY A 6 -14.67 -27.27 15.55
N VAL A 7 -15.29 -26.43 16.37
CA VAL A 7 -15.42 -25.00 16.07
C VAL A 7 -14.01 -24.41 16.07
N ALA A 8 -13.40 -24.34 14.89
CA ALA A 8 -12.23 -23.49 14.67
C ALA A 8 -12.72 -22.05 14.56
N LEU A 9 -12.84 -21.38 15.71
CA LEU A 9 -12.77 -19.93 15.79
C LEU A 9 -11.34 -19.51 15.42
N GLY A 10 -11.02 -19.63 14.13
CA GLY A 10 -9.86 -19.00 13.54
C GLY A 10 -10.09 -17.51 13.62
N VAL A 11 -9.42 -16.86 14.56
CA VAL A 11 -9.31 -15.41 14.68
C VAL A 11 -8.67 -14.90 13.38
N ALA A 12 -9.50 -14.62 12.38
CA ALA A 12 -9.14 -13.85 11.20
C ALA A 12 -9.03 -12.38 11.66
N GLY A 13 -7.94 -12.09 12.33
CA GLY A 13 -7.76 -10.86 13.09
C GLY A 13 -6.30 -10.43 13.19
N CYS A 14 -5.56 -10.50 12.08
CA CYS A 14 -4.40 -9.63 11.88
C CYS A 14 -4.66 -8.84 10.60
N SER A 15 -5.03 -7.57 10.78
CA SER A 15 -5.17 -6.56 9.73
C SER A 15 -3.77 -6.18 9.21
N SER A 16 -3.11 -7.12 8.53
CA SER A 16 -2.05 -6.80 7.58
C SER A 16 -2.71 -6.55 6.23
N GLY A 17 -3.50 -5.47 6.15
CA GLY A 17 -3.83 -4.89 4.85
C GLY A 17 -2.54 -4.60 4.06
N PRO A 18 -2.62 -4.42 2.75
CA PRO A 18 -1.45 -4.40 1.86
C PRO A 18 -0.42 -3.30 2.15
N GLY A 19 -0.73 -2.29 2.97
CA GLY A 19 0.08 -1.08 3.18
C GLY A 19 1.58 -1.28 3.44
N GLY A 20 1.97 -2.24 4.30
CA GLY A 20 3.37 -2.45 4.64
C GLY A 20 4.17 -3.17 3.55
N GLU A 21 3.67 -4.32 3.08
CA GLU A 21 4.41 -5.18 2.14
C GLU A 21 4.17 -4.84 0.65
N THR A 22 3.32 -3.85 0.34
CA THR A 22 3.02 -3.48 -1.06
C THR A 22 4.30 -3.10 -1.78
N THR A 23 4.65 -3.83 -2.84
CA THR A 23 5.80 -3.50 -3.66
C THR A 23 5.51 -2.34 -4.61
N CYS A 24 6.56 -1.70 -5.13
CA CYS A 24 6.42 -0.72 -6.21
C CYS A 24 5.62 -1.25 -7.41
N ALA A 25 5.84 -2.52 -7.80
CA ALA A 25 5.11 -3.15 -8.89
C ALA A 25 3.61 -3.30 -8.56
N ASP A 26 3.30 -3.76 -7.34
CA ASP A 26 1.91 -3.92 -6.88
C ASP A 26 1.20 -2.57 -6.83
N PHE A 27 1.83 -1.55 -6.23
CA PHE A 27 1.26 -0.21 -6.13
C PHE A 27 0.99 0.41 -7.50
N ALA A 28 1.93 0.28 -8.44
CA ALA A 28 1.77 0.78 -9.79
C ALA A 28 0.64 0.08 -10.55
N ALA A 29 0.50 -1.24 -10.37
CA ALA A 29 -0.51 -2.05 -11.06
C ALA A 29 -1.94 -1.82 -10.56
N MET A 30 -2.14 -1.13 -9.41
CA MET A 30 -3.47 -0.85 -8.87
C MET A 30 -4.28 0.11 -9.73
N SER A 31 -3.63 0.96 -10.54
CA SER A 31 -4.29 1.88 -11.46
C SER A 31 -3.47 2.08 -12.75
N PRO A 32 -4.10 2.05 -13.94
CA PRO A 32 -3.43 2.40 -15.19
C PRO A 32 -2.94 3.85 -15.21
N ASP A 33 -3.60 4.73 -14.43
CA ASP A 33 -3.32 6.15 -14.34
C ASP A 33 -2.45 6.47 -13.11
N THR A 34 -1.58 5.55 -12.68
CA THR A 34 -0.64 5.81 -11.60
C THR A 34 0.53 6.65 -12.11
N GLY A 35 0.69 7.87 -11.59
CA GLY A 35 1.79 8.77 -11.94
C GLY A 35 1.77 10.09 -11.17
N LEU A 36 2.70 10.98 -11.49
CA LEU A 36 2.79 12.31 -10.85
C LEU A 36 1.49 13.09 -11.03
N MET A 37 0.98 13.67 -9.94
CA MET A 37 -0.20 14.55 -9.94
C MET A 37 -1.50 13.90 -10.46
N THR A 38 -1.55 12.56 -10.48
CA THR A 38 -2.77 11.81 -10.83
C THR A 38 -3.64 11.61 -9.59
N LYS A 39 -4.94 11.41 -9.78
CA LYS A 39 -5.82 11.06 -8.66
C LYS A 39 -5.51 9.61 -8.24
N LEU A 40 -5.24 9.39 -6.96
CA LEU A 40 -5.13 8.04 -6.41
C LEU A 40 -6.44 7.27 -6.63
N SER A 41 -6.32 6.00 -7.00
CA SER A 41 -7.46 5.07 -6.89
C SER A 41 -7.74 4.75 -5.43
N ASP A 42 -8.97 4.32 -5.12
CA ASP A 42 -9.37 3.97 -3.75
C ASP A 42 -8.42 2.94 -3.11
N LYS A 43 -7.90 1.99 -3.91
CA LYS A 43 -6.93 0.99 -3.44
C LYS A 43 -5.58 1.61 -3.07
N GLN A 44 -5.10 2.56 -3.87
CA GLN A 44 -3.84 3.24 -3.59
C GLN A 44 -3.96 4.16 -2.39
N THR A 45 -5.10 4.84 -2.24
CA THR A 45 -5.42 5.60 -1.03
C THR A 45 -5.39 4.70 0.20
N GLN A 46 -6.09 3.55 0.18
CA GLN A 46 -6.07 2.60 1.30
C GLN A 46 -4.67 2.11 1.66
N VAL A 47 -3.83 1.85 0.67
CA VAL A 47 -2.45 1.42 0.85
C VAL A 47 -1.61 2.53 1.50
N ILE A 48 -1.72 3.76 1.00
CA ILE A 48 -1.03 4.93 1.56
C ILE A 48 -1.52 5.21 2.98
N ASP A 49 -2.82 5.21 3.23
CA ASP A 49 -3.41 5.47 4.55
C ASP A 49 -2.94 4.43 5.56
N LYS A 50 -2.92 3.15 5.15
CA LYS A 50 -2.41 2.09 6.01
C LYS A 50 -0.92 2.26 6.29
N MET A 51 -0.10 2.50 5.27
CA MET A 51 1.34 2.74 5.44
C MET A 51 1.58 3.92 6.39
N LEU A 52 0.89 5.05 6.18
CA LEU A 52 0.99 6.21 7.07
C LEU A 52 0.58 5.86 8.51
N SER A 53 -0.53 5.14 8.69
CA SER A 53 -1.00 4.70 10.01
C SER A 53 -0.01 3.75 10.70
N ASP A 54 0.58 2.80 9.98
CA ASP A 54 1.58 1.86 10.52
C ASP A 54 2.83 2.61 11.02
N HIS A 55 3.11 3.78 10.44
CA HIS A 55 4.18 4.70 10.84
C HIS A 55 3.73 5.82 11.81
N ASN A 56 2.54 5.71 12.41
CA ASN A 56 1.96 6.73 13.31
C ASN A 56 1.84 8.14 12.69
N ARG A 57 1.65 8.21 11.37
CA ARG A 57 1.40 9.45 10.61
C ARG A 57 -0.08 9.59 10.31
N SER A 58 -0.58 10.82 10.26
CA SER A 58 -1.98 11.06 9.90
C SER A 58 -2.23 10.80 8.41
N ALA A 59 -3.33 10.11 8.09
CA ALA A 59 -3.89 10.03 6.74
C ALA A 59 -4.62 11.34 6.41
N SER A 60 -3.87 12.44 6.37
CA SER A 60 -4.36 13.72 5.89
C SER A 60 -4.07 13.84 4.40
N VAL A 61 -4.91 14.57 3.67
CA VAL A 61 -4.74 14.83 2.23
C VAL A 61 -3.32 15.30 1.88
N SER A 62 -2.70 16.12 2.74
CA SER A 62 -1.32 16.57 2.54
C SER A 62 -0.30 15.44 2.66
N ASN A 63 -0.45 14.55 3.64
CA ASN A 63 0.44 13.41 3.81
C ASN A 63 0.24 12.36 2.71
N GLU A 64 -1.00 12.12 2.31
CA GLU A 64 -1.32 11.22 1.19
C GLU A 64 -0.67 11.70 -0.11
N MET A 65 -0.77 13.01 -0.40
CA MET A 65 -0.16 13.61 -1.59
C MET A 65 1.37 13.52 -1.55
N LEU A 66 1.99 13.79 -0.40
CA LEU A 66 3.43 13.64 -0.22
C LEU A 66 3.88 12.18 -0.38
N ALA A 67 3.13 11.25 0.20
CA ALA A 67 3.37 9.82 0.05
C ALA A 67 3.29 9.36 -1.40
N GLN A 68 2.23 9.75 -2.11
CA GLN A 68 2.08 9.48 -3.54
C GLN A 68 3.27 10.00 -4.35
N LEU A 69 3.73 11.23 -4.09
CA LEU A 69 4.87 11.83 -4.80
C LEU A 69 6.14 11.01 -4.57
N GLN A 70 6.43 10.67 -3.32
CA GLN A 70 7.63 9.93 -2.95
C GLN A 70 7.60 8.50 -3.52
N ILE A 71 6.46 7.82 -3.45
CA ILE A 71 6.27 6.49 -4.06
C ILE A 71 6.47 6.56 -5.57
N THR A 72 5.82 7.52 -6.25
CA THR A 72 5.92 7.68 -7.71
C THR A 72 7.37 7.92 -8.15
N GLN A 73 8.10 8.77 -7.42
CA GLN A 73 9.50 9.07 -7.71
C GLN A 73 10.41 7.88 -7.44
N TYR A 74 10.28 7.25 -6.27
CA TYR A 74 11.11 6.11 -5.86
C TYR A 74 10.91 4.89 -6.78
N CYS A 75 9.66 4.59 -7.13
CA CYS A 75 9.29 3.47 -7.99
C CYS A 75 9.40 3.78 -9.49
N ASN A 76 9.67 5.05 -9.85
CA ASN A 76 9.68 5.55 -11.23
C ASN A 76 8.42 5.11 -12.01
N ILE A 77 7.23 5.46 -11.51
CA ILE A 77 5.97 4.94 -12.06
C ILE A 77 5.52 5.72 -13.28
N TYR A 78 5.25 5.00 -14.37
CA TYR A 78 4.66 5.54 -15.59
C TYR A 78 3.65 4.56 -16.20
N GLY A 79 2.42 5.01 -16.44
CA GLY A 79 1.37 4.21 -17.09
C GLY A 79 1.03 2.92 -16.33
N GLY A 80 0.94 2.99 -15.00
CA GLY A 80 0.62 1.84 -14.15
C GLY A 80 1.76 0.82 -14.03
N LYS A 81 3.00 1.19 -14.34
CA LYS A 81 4.18 0.33 -14.24
C LYS A 81 5.30 0.99 -13.47
N ALA A 82 5.90 0.26 -12.53
CA ALA A 82 7.12 0.69 -11.86
C ALA A 82 8.33 0.45 -12.78
N GLY A 83 9.11 1.49 -13.04
CA GLY A 83 10.36 1.42 -13.80
C GLY A 83 11.60 1.21 -12.93
N SER A 84 11.47 1.25 -11.61
CA SER A 84 12.58 1.09 -10.66
C SER A 84 12.07 0.48 -9.35
N ASN A 85 12.97 -0.18 -8.60
CA ASN A 85 12.68 -0.76 -7.28
C ASN A 85 11.43 -1.67 -7.25
N THR A 86 11.16 -2.38 -8.35
CA THR A 86 9.89 -3.06 -8.61
C THR A 86 9.48 -4.03 -7.50
N ASP A 87 10.45 -4.73 -6.90
CA ASP A 87 10.28 -5.71 -5.82
C ASP A 87 10.37 -5.11 -4.41
N LYS A 88 10.64 -3.81 -4.29
CA LYS A 88 10.82 -3.14 -2.99
C LYS A 88 9.49 -2.67 -2.46
N ALA A 89 9.27 -2.93 -1.17
CA ALA A 89 8.10 -2.44 -0.46
C ALA A 89 8.16 -0.91 -0.29
N ILE A 90 7.02 -0.26 -0.50
CA ILE A 90 6.88 1.20 -0.47
C ILE A 90 7.07 1.80 0.93
N GLU A 91 6.88 1.01 1.99
CA GLU A 91 7.13 1.43 3.38
C GLU A 91 8.61 1.75 3.65
N ASN A 92 9.53 1.18 2.85
CA ASN A 92 10.97 1.38 3.04
C ASN A 92 11.47 2.73 2.48
N ILE A 93 10.60 3.53 1.87
CA ILE A 93 10.97 4.84 1.32
C ILE A 93 11.29 5.81 2.45
N GLY A 94 12.52 6.33 2.45
CA GLY A 94 12.94 7.33 3.43
C GLY A 94 12.04 8.57 3.40
N GLY A 95 11.48 8.94 4.54
CA GLY A 95 10.49 10.03 4.67
C GLY A 95 9.03 9.57 4.79
N LEU A 96 8.74 8.30 4.48
CA LEU A 96 7.43 7.66 4.71
C LEU A 96 7.38 6.76 5.95
N GLN A 97 8.55 6.53 6.57
CA GLN A 97 8.75 5.77 7.81
C GLN A 97 8.33 6.52 9.08
#